data_AF-A0AAP0QGU7-F1
#
_entry.id   AF-A0AAP0QGU7-F1
#
_cell.length_a   1.000
_cell.length_b   1.000
_cell.length_c   1.000
_cell.angle_alpha   90.00
_cell.angle_beta   90.00
_cell.angle_gamma   90.00
#
_symmetry.space_group_name_H-M   'P 1'
#
loop_
_entity.id
_entity.type
_entity.pdbx_description
1 polymer ?
#
loop_
_entity_poly.entity_id
_entity_poly.type
_entity_poly.pdbx_seq_one_letter_code
_entity_poly.pdbx_strand_id
1 'polypeptide(L)'
;MAISISKHEVQYNTHDEYTVHFYDDVVFTQVTRSPSVVDDWISEIERIHRRRLHCLIVGLDVEWRPSFSRQQNPVATLQLCVGRRCLIFQIIHARRIPQSLANFLSDEDYTFVGVGIDGDVKKLENNYGLQVFRTVDLRPLAAEDLEIEGLRFAGLKALSWEVLEKEVNKPRNITLSAWDTRVLTPAQPLQRKKKNFPLKQAKHTNKMTISIYDHQLPYDSHNRYDVTFFDNQIRTVVTTEEDPVDEWVSDIERVHRNKLPRLIVGLDLEWRPSFSRVQNPVAIIQLCVGRRCLIFQLIHAQTIPRSLVGFLSTECYSFVGVGIKKDLEKLEDFYGITVQGNVVELGRLAGDRKGRTDLVNAGLKNLAREVLGLDFEKPRRVTMSRWDKRWLDPAQVQYACIDSFVSFELGRVLRD
;
A
#
# COMPACT_ATOMS: atom_id res chain seq x y z
N MET A 1 -2.82 20.96 9.64
CA MET A 1 -1.36 21.03 9.85
C MET A 1 -0.76 19.81 9.19
N ALA A 2 0.35 19.95 8.44
CA ALA A 2 0.87 18.83 7.64
C ALA A 2 1.54 17.73 8.48
N ILE A 3 2.12 18.07 9.64
CA ILE A 3 2.75 17.09 10.54
C ILE A 3 2.49 17.53 11.98
N SER A 4 2.04 16.63 12.86
CA SER A 4 1.91 16.89 14.30
C SER A 4 2.27 15.66 15.12
N ILE A 5 2.72 15.88 16.35
CA ILE A 5 3.19 14.80 17.24
C ILE A 5 2.48 14.96 18.58
N SER A 6 1.86 13.88 19.01
CA SER A 6 1.19 13.77 20.30
C SER A 6 1.92 12.72 21.13
N LYS A 7 2.44 13.12 22.30
CA LYS A 7 3.00 12.18 23.28
C LYS A 7 1.86 11.62 24.12
N HIS A 8 1.85 10.31 24.32
CA HIS A 8 0.90 9.65 25.22
C HIS A 8 1.50 9.53 26.62
N GLU A 9 0.70 9.81 27.64
CA GLU A 9 1.07 9.53 29.02
C GLU A 9 0.89 8.04 29.30
N VAL A 10 2.01 7.32 29.40
CA VAL A 10 2.04 5.90 29.76
C VAL A 10 2.53 5.74 31.20
N GLN A 11 1.97 4.77 31.93
CA GLN A 11 2.36 4.51 33.33
C GLN A 11 3.72 3.79 33.46
N TYR A 12 4.32 3.40 32.34
CA TYR A 12 5.57 2.64 32.31
C TYR A 12 6.77 3.59 32.12
N ASN A 13 7.87 3.33 32.84
CA ASN A 13 9.12 4.11 32.71
C ASN A 13 10.11 3.51 31.69
N THR A 14 9.69 2.48 30.94
CA THR A 14 10.54 1.70 30.04
C THR A 14 10.60 2.27 28.64
N HIS A 15 9.55 2.97 28.20
CA HIS A 15 9.41 3.54 26.87
C HIS A 15 8.44 4.74 26.90
N ASP A 16 8.54 5.58 25.88
CA ASP A 16 7.56 6.62 25.57
C ASP A 16 6.78 6.22 24.31
N GLU A 17 5.49 6.57 24.26
CA GLU A 17 4.65 6.38 23.09
C GLU A 17 4.25 7.71 22.45
N TYR A 18 4.27 7.75 21.13
CA TYR A 18 3.89 8.91 20.34
C TYR A 18 2.96 8.52 19.19
N THR A 19 1.99 9.37 18.90
CA THR A 19 1.29 9.37 17.62
C THR A 19 1.80 10.53 16.78
N VAL A 20 2.33 10.19 15.61
CA VAL A 20 2.80 11.14 14.60
C VAL A 20 1.78 11.18 13.49
N HIS A 21 1.08 12.30 13.36
CA HIS A 21 0.26 12.57 12.18
C HIS A 21 1.18 13.11 11.09
N PHE A 22 1.20 12.43 9.94
CA PHE A 22 1.99 12.78 8.77
C PHE A 22 1.06 12.88 7.56
N TYR A 23 0.54 14.09 7.32
CA TYR A 23 -0.59 14.34 6.43
C TYR A 23 -1.80 13.50 6.86
N ASP A 24 -2.35 12.69 5.96
CA ASP A 24 -3.49 11.80 6.24
C ASP A 24 -3.08 10.46 6.88
N ASP A 25 -1.78 10.24 7.08
CA ASP A 25 -1.27 9.04 7.75
C ASP A 25 -1.08 9.27 9.25
N VAL A 26 -1.32 8.20 10.01
CA VAL A 26 -1.09 8.15 11.45
C VAL A 26 -0.03 7.09 11.73
N VAL A 27 1.09 7.48 12.33
CA VAL A 27 2.21 6.60 12.65
C VAL A 27 2.36 6.49 14.16
N PHE A 28 2.34 5.27 14.66
CA PHE A 28 2.57 4.94 16.07
C PHE A 28 4.06 4.72 16.30
N THR A 29 4.66 5.50 17.19
CA THR A 29 6.10 5.48 17.43
C THR A 29 6.38 5.16 18.89
N GLN A 30 7.14 4.09 19.15
CA GLN A 30 7.68 3.77 20.46
C GLN A 30 9.14 4.22 20.54
N VAL A 31 9.50 4.98 21.57
CA VAL A 31 10.88 5.38 21.86
C VAL A 31 11.33 4.66 23.13
N THR A 32 12.40 3.86 23.03
CA THR A 32 12.82 3.01 24.15
C THR A 32 14.33 2.84 24.20
N ARG A 33 14.82 2.54 25.40
CA ARG A 33 16.17 1.98 25.64
C ARG A 33 16.10 0.58 26.27
N SER A 34 14.90 0.07 26.51
CA SER A 34 14.69 -1.22 27.18
C SER A 34 14.74 -2.34 26.14
N PRO A 35 15.66 -3.31 26.28
CA PRO A 35 15.72 -4.47 25.41
C PRO A 35 14.41 -5.26 25.32
N SER A 36 13.65 -5.36 26.42
CA SER A 36 12.38 -6.10 26.43
C SER A 36 11.31 -5.42 25.59
N VAL A 37 11.28 -4.09 25.54
CA VAL A 37 10.32 -3.37 24.68
C VAL A 37 10.66 -3.56 23.21
N VAL A 38 11.95 -3.71 22.88
CA VAL A 38 12.38 -4.09 21.52
C VAL A 38 11.94 -5.52 21.19
N ASP A 39 12.13 -6.48 22.12
CA ASP A 39 11.64 -7.86 21.96
C ASP A 39 10.12 -7.88 21.72
N ASP A 40 9.35 -7.11 22.50
CA ASP A 40 7.90 -7.00 22.40
C ASP A 40 7.47 -6.35 21.07
N TRP A 41 8.14 -5.27 20.65
CA TRP A 41 7.85 -4.61 19.37
C TRP A 41 8.10 -5.54 18.19
N ILE A 42 9.23 -6.26 18.16
CA ILE A 42 9.54 -7.23 17.10
C ILE A 42 8.48 -8.33 17.07
N SER A 43 8.17 -8.92 18.24
CA SER A 43 7.15 -9.97 18.35
C SER A 43 5.78 -9.48 17.87
N GLU A 44 5.42 -8.23 18.17
CA GLU A 44 4.18 -7.63 17.70
C GLU A 44 4.19 -7.42 16.18
N ILE A 45 5.27 -6.87 15.61
CA ILE A 45 5.44 -6.70 14.17
C ILE A 45 5.33 -8.05 13.46
N GLU A 46 6.06 -9.06 13.92
CA GLU A 46 6.04 -10.38 13.30
C GLU A 46 4.66 -11.04 13.40
N ARG A 47 3.96 -10.86 14.53
CA ARG A 47 2.59 -11.33 14.70
C ARG A 47 1.60 -10.63 13.77
N ILE A 48 1.68 -9.30 13.65
CA ILE A 48 0.80 -8.50 12.78
C ILE A 48 1.06 -8.84 11.31
N HIS A 49 2.33 -8.99 10.94
CA HIS A 49 2.77 -9.21 9.56
C HIS A 49 3.09 -10.68 9.26
N ARG A 50 2.64 -11.63 10.09
CA ARG A 50 2.98 -13.08 10.04
C ARG A 50 2.86 -13.73 8.67
N ARG A 51 2.04 -13.16 7.78
CA ARG A 51 1.81 -13.65 6.41
C ARG A 51 2.61 -12.99 5.32
N ARG A 52 3.13 -11.81 5.58
CA ARG A 52 4.00 -11.05 4.67
C ARG A 52 5.43 -11.03 5.18
N LEU A 53 5.80 -11.89 6.14
CA LEU A 53 7.18 -12.01 6.64
C LEU A 53 8.16 -12.27 5.50
N HIS A 54 7.84 -13.19 4.59
CA HIS A 54 8.63 -13.50 3.38
C HIS A 54 8.84 -12.30 2.41
N CYS A 55 8.13 -11.19 2.61
CA CYS A 55 8.29 -9.96 1.84
C CYS A 55 8.19 -8.71 2.73
N LEU A 56 8.62 -8.81 3.99
CA LEU A 56 8.51 -7.70 4.94
C LEU A 56 9.46 -6.59 4.53
N ILE A 57 8.93 -5.37 4.38
CA ILE A 57 9.74 -4.18 4.11
C ILE A 57 9.88 -3.40 5.42
N VAL A 58 11.12 -3.14 5.81
CA VAL A 58 11.47 -2.42 7.03
C VAL A 58 12.25 -1.17 6.67
N GLY A 59 11.70 0.00 6.98
CA GLY A 59 12.46 1.25 6.93
C GLY A 59 13.52 1.26 8.03
N LEU A 60 14.77 1.54 7.68
CA LEU A 60 15.89 1.61 8.61
C LEU A 60 16.63 2.94 8.48
N ASP A 61 16.88 3.58 9.62
CA ASP A 61 17.75 4.76 9.72
C ASP A 61 18.49 4.74 11.06
N VAL A 62 19.63 5.40 11.12
CA VAL A 62 20.39 5.53 12.37
C VAL A 62 20.86 6.96 12.59
N GLU A 63 20.89 7.40 13.84
CA GLU A 63 21.30 8.76 14.19
C GLU A 63 22.37 8.77 15.27
N TRP A 64 23.22 9.80 15.22
CA TRP A 64 24.33 9.99 16.16
C TRP A 64 24.71 11.46 16.26
N ARG A 65 25.31 11.82 17.41
CA ARG A 65 25.84 13.16 17.62
C ARG A 65 26.95 13.47 16.60
N PRO A 66 26.88 14.57 15.84
CA PRO A 66 27.98 14.99 14.96
C PRO A 66 29.28 15.21 15.74
N SER A 67 30.42 14.81 15.16
CA SER A 67 31.74 15.21 15.65
C SER A 67 32.54 15.85 14.52
N PHE A 68 33.31 16.88 14.86
CA PHE A 68 34.26 17.53 13.94
C PHE A 68 35.67 16.91 14.02
N SER A 69 35.87 15.90 14.87
CA SER A 69 37.10 15.09 14.91
C SER A 69 37.11 14.01 13.82
N ARG A 70 38.31 13.49 13.50
CA ARG A 70 38.47 12.33 12.59
C ARG A 70 37.70 11.09 13.07
N GLN A 71 37.56 10.92 14.39
CA GLN A 71 36.76 9.86 14.99
C GLN A 71 35.29 10.28 15.06
N GLN A 72 34.40 9.45 14.51
CA GLN A 72 32.95 9.68 14.59
C GLN A 72 32.39 9.07 15.87
N ASN A 73 31.35 9.72 16.43
CA ASN A 73 30.60 9.15 17.55
C ASN A 73 29.88 7.84 17.13
N PRO A 74 29.64 6.93 18.09
CA PRO A 74 28.87 5.72 17.84
C PRO A 74 27.42 6.04 17.48
N VAL A 75 26.73 5.09 16.84
CA VAL A 75 25.27 5.21 16.62
C VAL A 75 24.56 5.38 17.96
N ALA A 76 23.71 6.40 18.07
CA ALA A 76 22.95 6.74 19.28
C ALA A 76 21.54 6.16 19.27
N THR A 77 20.88 6.20 18.11
CA THR A 77 19.55 5.59 17.92
C THR A 77 19.51 4.73 16.66
N LEU A 78 18.90 3.56 16.77
CA LEU A 78 18.42 2.76 15.64
C LEU A 78 16.92 3.02 15.47
N GLN A 79 16.49 3.31 14.25
CA GLN A 79 15.10 3.59 13.91
C GLN A 79 14.62 2.53 12.93
N LEU A 80 13.53 1.84 13.28
CA LEU A 80 12.89 0.83 12.45
C LEU A 80 11.44 1.23 12.20
N CYS A 81 10.95 1.04 10.98
CA CYS A 81 9.57 1.32 10.62
C CYS A 81 9.00 0.18 9.78
N VAL A 82 7.87 -0.39 10.23
CA VAL A 82 7.10 -1.37 9.46
C VAL A 82 5.65 -0.89 9.41
N GLY A 83 5.16 -0.62 8.20
CA GLY A 83 3.83 -0.04 7.99
C GLY A 83 3.67 1.30 8.71
N ARG A 84 2.83 1.34 9.74
CA ARG A 84 2.54 2.53 10.56
C ARG A 84 3.16 2.46 11.96
N ARG A 85 4.10 1.55 12.18
CA ARG A 85 4.72 1.31 13.49
C ARG A 85 6.20 1.59 13.40
N CYS A 86 6.64 2.58 14.15
CA CYS A 86 8.03 2.95 14.30
C CYS A 86 8.55 2.54 15.68
N LEU A 87 9.77 2.03 15.70
CA LEU A 87 10.58 1.85 16.89
C LEU A 87 11.80 2.76 16.79
N ILE A 88 12.01 3.58 17.82
CA ILE A 88 13.25 4.33 18.01
C ILE A 88 13.95 3.72 19.22
N PHE A 89 14.93 2.87 18.94
CA PHE A 89 15.75 2.24 19.96
C PHE A 89 16.97 3.10 20.25
N GLN A 90 17.03 3.72 21.44
CA GLN A 90 18.18 4.48 21.95
C GLN A 90 19.32 3.52 22.33
N ILE A 91 19.90 2.88 21.33
CA ILE A 91 20.86 1.77 21.43
C ILE A 91 22.09 2.11 22.29
N ILE A 92 22.55 3.36 22.28
CA ILE A 92 23.70 3.81 23.10
C ILE A 92 23.42 3.79 24.61
N HIS A 93 22.15 3.85 25.01
CA HIS A 93 21.71 3.81 26.41
C HIS A 93 21.18 2.44 26.82
N ALA A 94 21.16 1.47 25.91
CA ALA A 94 20.64 0.14 26.18
C ALA A 94 21.63 -0.67 27.02
N ARG A 95 21.14 -1.40 28.03
CA ARG A 95 21.99 -2.26 28.87
C ARG A 95 22.65 -3.41 28.11
N ARG A 96 22.01 -3.85 27.02
CA ARG A 96 22.43 -4.92 26.11
C ARG A 96 21.68 -4.78 24.79
N ILE A 97 22.21 -5.39 23.74
CA ILE A 97 21.47 -5.58 22.48
C ILE A 97 20.60 -6.84 22.62
N PRO A 98 19.29 -6.79 22.31
CA PRO A 98 18.46 -7.99 22.25
C PRO A 98 18.90 -8.93 21.12
N GLN A 99 18.92 -10.24 21.37
CA GLN A 99 19.20 -11.23 20.32
C GLN A 99 18.10 -11.25 19.25
N SER A 100 16.84 -10.99 19.64
CA SER A 100 15.72 -10.84 18.70
C SER A 100 16.00 -9.75 17.66
N LEU A 101 16.58 -8.62 18.08
CA LEU A 101 16.95 -7.53 17.18
C LEU A 101 18.07 -7.94 16.21
N ALA A 102 19.10 -8.65 16.69
CA ALA A 102 20.15 -9.17 15.83
C ALA A 102 19.57 -10.13 14.78
N ASN A 103 18.74 -11.08 15.21
CA ASN A 103 18.08 -12.04 14.33
C ASN A 103 17.16 -11.33 13.30
N PHE A 104 16.37 -10.36 13.75
CA PHE A 104 15.46 -9.59 12.91
C PHE A 104 16.23 -8.82 11.83
N LEU A 105 17.35 -8.18 12.17
CA LEU A 105 18.17 -7.44 11.20
C LEU A 105 18.87 -8.37 10.20
N SER A 106 19.26 -9.57 10.63
CA SER A 106 19.90 -10.58 9.77
C SER A 106 18.92 -11.58 9.15
N ASP A 107 17.61 -11.30 9.18
CA ASP A 107 16.62 -12.21 8.62
C ASP A 107 16.63 -12.12 7.08
N GLU A 108 16.86 -13.26 6.43
CA GLU A 108 16.88 -13.36 4.97
C GLU A 108 15.49 -13.33 4.34
N ASP A 109 14.40 -13.16 5.10
CA ASP A 109 13.03 -12.95 4.61
C ASP A 109 12.57 -11.49 4.74
N TYR A 110 13.35 -10.62 5.40
CA TYR A 110 13.08 -9.18 5.49
C TYR A 110 13.92 -8.37 4.49
N THR A 111 13.42 -7.22 4.05
CA THR A 111 14.12 -6.28 3.17
C THR A 111 14.20 -4.93 3.86
N PHE A 112 15.42 -4.44 4.07
CA PHE A 112 15.64 -3.17 4.77
C PHE A 112 15.85 -2.04 3.77
N VAL A 113 15.04 -0.98 3.88
CA VAL A 113 15.06 0.15 2.94
C VAL A 113 15.46 1.45 3.63
N GLY A 114 16.25 2.27 2.94
CA GLY A 114 16.68 3.56 3.46
C GLY A 114 17.37 4.40 2.37
N VAL A 115 17.72 5.64 2.68
CA VAL A 115 18.37 6.56 1.72
C VAL A 115 19.87 6.59 2.00
N GLY A 116 20.73 5.90 1.27
CA GLY A 116 22.14 5.76 1.70
C GLY A 116 22.33 4.80 2.86
N ILE A 117 21.47 3.77 2.89
CA ILE A 117 21.40 2.75 3.95
C ILE A 117 22.73 2.01 4.15
N ASP A 118 23.55 1.83 3.11
CA ASP A 118 24.85 1.13 3.22
C ASP A 118 25.78 1.78 4.25
N GLY A 119 25.74 3.10 4.36
CA GLY A 119 26.53 3.84 5.34
C GLY A 119 26.07 3.57 6.78
N ASP A 120 24.75 3.47 6.97
CA ASP A 120 24.12 3.25 8.27
C ASP A 120 24.35 1.81 8.74
N VAL A 121 24.17 0.83 7.84
CA VAL A 121 24.41 -0.59 8.10
C VAL A 121 25.87 -0.86 8.43
N LYS A 122 26.80 -0.31 7.64
CA LYS A 122 28.24 -0.44 7.94
C LYS A 122 28.59 0.17 9.29
N LYS A 123 27.91 1.25 9.70
CA LYS A 123 28.15 1.88 11.00
C LYS A 123 27.59 1.04 12.15
N LEU A 124 26.42 0.44 11.99
CA LEU A 124 25.84 -0.52 12.94
C LEU A 124 26.76 -1.73 13.16
N GLU A 125 27.27 -2.32 12.08
CA GLU A 125 28.21 -3.45 12.17
C GLU A 125 29.47 -3.06 12.93
N ASN A 126 30.10 -1.93 12.57
CA ASN A 126 31.33 -1.47 13.23
C ASN A 126 31.15 -1.07 14.70
N ASN A 127 29.98 -0.59 15.11
CA ASN A 127 29.76 -0.08 16.46
C ASN A 127 29.17 -1.14 17.41
N TYR A 128 28.35 -2.03 16.89
CA TYR A 128 27.55 -2.96 17.69
C TYR A 128 27.58 -4.41 17.19
N GLY A 129 28.31 -4.72 16.10
CA GLY A 129 28.35 -6.06 15.52
C GLY A 129 27.02 -6.51 14.90
N LEU A 130 26.11 -5.56 14.62
CA LEU A 130 24.80 -5.86 14.04
C LEU A 130 24.90 -5.92 12.52
N GLN A 131 24.69 -7.10 11.96
CA GLN A 131 24.57 -7.30 10.52
C GLN A 131 23.13 -7.05 10.08
N VAL A 132 22.98 -6.36 8.94
CA VAL A 132 21.67 -6.14 8.32
C VAL A 132 21.71 -6.79 6.94
N PHE A 133 20.84 -7.77 6.72
CA PHE A 133 20.76 -8.48 5.44
C PHE A 133 19.75 -7.80 4.51
N ARG A 134 19.89 -8.08 3.20
CA ARG A 134 18.99 -7.62 2.11
C ARG A 134 18.60 -6.14 2.22
N THR A 135 19.59 -5.27 2.02
CA THR A 135 19.40 -3.83 2.02
C THR A 135 19.08 -3.31 0.62
N VAL A 136 18.21 -2.30 0.55
CA VAL A 136 17.85 -1.60 -0.70
C VAL A 136 17.93 -0.10 -0.47
N ASP A 137 18.78 0.57 -1.24
CA ASP A 137 18.83 2.03 -1.27
C ASP A 137 17.69 2.59 -2.12
N LEU A 138 16.89 3.46 -1.54
CA LEU A 138 15.74 4.07 -2.22
C LEU A 138 16.13 5.03 -3.36
N ARG A 139 17.35 5.56 -3.35
CA ARG A 139 17.81 6.53 -4.37
C ARG A 139 17.93 5.92 -5.77
N PRO A 140 18.71 4.84 -5.99
CA PRO A 140 18.77 4.21 -7.30
C PRO A 140 17.41 3.64 -7.73
N LEU A 141 16.64 3.07 -6.79
CA LEU A 141 15.31 2.52 -7.07
C LEU A 141 14.36 3.60 -7.61
N ALA A 142 14.27 4.74 -6.93
CA ALA A 142 13.41 5.84 -7.38
C ALA A 142 13.88 6.47 -8.69
N ALA A 143 15.19 6.55 -8.93
CA ALA A 143 15.73 7.09 -10.18
C ALA A 143 15.36 6.21 -11.39
N GLU A 144 15.40 4.89 -11.22
CA GLU A 144 15.00 3.93 -12.23
C GLU A 144 13.49 3.90 -12.43
N ASP A 145 12.72 3.78 -11.34
CA ASP A 145 11.25 3.66 -11.40
C ASP A 145 10.54 4.92 -11.92
N LEU A 146 11.10 6.11 -11.66
CA LEU A 146 10.54 7.38 -12.12
C LEU A 146 11.24 7.93 -13.37
N GLU A 147 12.29 7.27 -13.85
CA GLU A 147 13.13 7.74 -14.96
C GLU A 147 13.75 9.14 -14.72
N ILE A 148 14.08 9.45 -13.45
CA ILE A 148 14.70 10.72 -13.04
C ILE A 148 16.10 10.45 -12.46
N GLU A 149 17.12 10.50 -13.31
CA GLU A 149 18.50 10.18 -12.95
C GLU A 149 19.06 11.02 -11.77
N GLY A 150 18.57 12.27 -11.62
CA GLY A 150 18.93 13.14 -10.50
C GLY A 150 18.59 12.56 -9.12
N LEU A 151 17.65 11.60 -9.02
CA LEU A 151 17.24 10.98 -7.76
C LEU A 151 18.28 10.06 -7.17
N ARG A 152 19.26 9.58 -7.95
CA ARG A 152 20.39 8.78 -7.43
C ARG A 152 21.19 9.52 -6.35
N PHE A 153 21.14 10.85 -6.36
CA PHE A 153 21.83 11.72 -5.42
C PHE A 153 20.88 12.47 -4.48
N ALA A 154 19.57 12.20 -4.57
CA ALA A 154 18.57 12.86 -3.76
C ALA A 154 18.65 12.46 -2.28
N GLY A 155 18.35 13.41 -1.39
CA GLY A 155 18.09 13.12 0.01
C GLY A 155 16.61 12.82 0.24
N LEU A 156 16.26 12.27 1.42
CA LEU A 156 14.88 11.86 1.75
C LEU A 156 13.82 12.95 1.51
N LYS A 157 14.12 14.24 1.76
CA LYS A 157 13.17 15.33 1.46
C LYS A 157 12.78 15.39 -0.02
N ALA A 158 13.75 15.22 -0.91
CA ALA A 158 13.49 15.25 -2.35
C ALA A 158 12.76 13.96 -2.78
N LEU A 159 13.20 12.79 -2.32
CA LEU A 159 12.50 11.54 -2.60
C LEU A 159 11.05 11.54 -2.10
N SER A 160 10.80 12.06 -0.88
CA SER A 160 9.44 12.17 -0.34
C SER A 160 8.56 13.10 -1.16
N TRP A 161 9.12 14.18 -1.71
CA TRP A 161 8.37 15.06 -2.59
C TRP A 161 8.07 14.39 -3.94
N GLU A 162 9.09 13.81 -4.57
CA GLU A 162 8.98 13.26 -5.93
C GLU A 162 8.17 11.95 -5.96
N VAL A 163 8.21 11.14 -4.90
CA VAL A 163 7.53 9.84 -4.83
C VAL A 163 6.17 9.93 -4.13
N LEU A 164 6.06 10.73 -3.07
CA LEU A 164 4.85 10.77 -2.22
C LEU A 164 4.11 12.11 -2.30
N GLU A 165 4.65 13.12 -2.98
CA GLU A 165 4.15 14.50 -3.00
C GLU A 165 3.99 15.11 -1.59
N LYS A 166 4.73 14.58 -0.62
CA LYS A 166 4.70 15.00 0.78
C LYS A 166 5.98 15.75 1.11
N GLU A 167 5.83 17.00 1.55
CA GLU A 167 6.96 17.78 2.02
C GLU A 167 7.38 17.33 3.42
N VAL A 168 8.63 16.88 3.53
CA VAL A 168 9.26 16.61 4.83
C VAL A 168 10.12 17.81 5.19
N ASN A 169 9.68 18.60 6.17
CA ASN A 169 10.50 19.68 6.72
C ASN A 169 11.57 19.09 7.64
N LYS A 170 12.84 19.43 7.40
CA LYS A 170 13.97 18.96 8.19
C LYS A 170 14.79 20.09 8.81
N PRO A 171 14.44 20.59 10.00
CA PRO A 171 15.09 21.76 10.56
C PRO A 171 16.49 21.37 11.10
N ARG A 172 17.48 22.19 10.75
CA ARG A 172 18.91 21.92 11.00
C ARG A 172 19.25 21.77 12.49
N ASN A 173 18.58 22.54 13.34
CA ASN A 173 18.74 22.48 14.80
C ASN A 173 18.39 21.11 15.38
N ILE A 174 17.55 20.32 14.70
CA ILE A 174 17.17 18.97 15.15
C ILE A 174 18.09 17.91 14.54
N THR A 175 18.34 17.96 13.23
CA THR A 175 19.22 16.98 12.54
C THR A 175 20.68 17.01 13.05
N LEU A 176 21.12 18.11 13.65
CA LEU A 176 22.45 18.26 14.27
C LEU A 176 22.40 18.26 15.81
N SER A 177 21.26 17.92 16.40
CA SER A 177 21.08 17.90 17.86
C SER A 177 21.84 16.76 18.54
N ALA A 178 21.87 16.81 19.87
CA ALA A 178 22.48 15.78 20.71
C ALA A 178 21.59 14.52 20.76
N TRP A 179 21.63 13.70 19.72
CA TRP A 179 20.88 12.43 19.64
C TRP A 179 21.29 11.38 20.68
N ASP A 180 22.42 11.60 21.35
CA ASP A 180 22.95 10.85 22.48
C ASP A 180 22.31 11.24 23.82
N THR A 181 21.34 12.16 23.88
CA THR A 181 20.63 12.47 25.13
C THR A 181 19.68 11.35 25.56
N ARG A 182 19.48 11.22 26.88
CA ARG A 182 18.56 10.23 27.46
C ARG A 182 17.09 10.55 27.20
N VAL A 183 16.74 11.83 27.11
CA VAL A 183 15.39 12.30 26.80
C VAL A 183 15.46 12.99 25.45
N LEU A 184 14.71 12.49 24.48
CA LEU A 184 14.54 13.12 23.17
C LEU A 184 13.38 14.11 23.24
N THR A 185 13.53 15.24 22.56
CA THR A 185 12.44 16.20 22.33
C THR A 185 11.43 15.61 21.35
N PRO A 186 10.13 15.99 21.43
CA PRO A 186 9.09 15.45 20.55
C PRO A 186 9.38 15.58 19.06
N ALA A 187 10.19 16.56 18.64
CA ALA A 187 10.49 16.82 17.24
C ALA A 187 11.71 16.05 16.68
N GLN A 188 12.52 15.43 17.56
CA GLN A 188 13.66 14.60 17.15
C GLN A 188 13.25 13.36 16.34
N PRO A 189 12.23 12.56 16.71
CA PRO A 189 11.79 11.33 15.99
C PRO A 189 11.58 11.35 14.46
N LEU A 190 11.70 12.48 13.75
CA LEU A 190 11.34 12.65 12.32
C LEU A 190 12.52 12.85 11.35
N GLN A 191 13.78 12.87 11.80
CA GLN A 191 14.78 13.74 11.17
C GLN A 191 16.13 13.07 10.82
N ARG A 192 16.67 13.38 9.62
CA ARG A 192 18.02 12.97 9.15
C ARG A 192 18.86 14.09 8.52
N LYS A 193 20.20 14.02 8.62
CA LYS A 193 21.18 14.91 7.96
C LYS A 193 21.14 14.85 6.42
N LYS A 194 21.24 16.01 5.76
CA LYS A 194 21.36 16.19 4.29
C LYS A 194 22.78 16.63 3.91
N LYS A 195 23.35 16.07 2.83
CA LYS A 195 24.30 16.78 1.95
C LYS A 195 23.47 17.46 0.86
N ASN A 196 23.56 18.78 0.71
CA ASN A 196 22.74 19.55 -0.23
C ASN A 196 23.33 19.49 -1.65
N PHE A 197 22.47 19.20 -2.64
CA PHE A 197 22.59 19.70 -4.01
C PHE A 197 21.24 20.33 -4.39
N PRO A 198 21.21 21.50 -5.05
CA PRO A 198 19.97 22.15 -5.44
C PRO A 198 19.42 21.51 -6.73
N LEU A 199 18.27 20.85 -6.65
CA LEU A 199 17.42 20.57 -7.80
C LEU A 199 16.49 21.77 -8.00
N LYS A 200 16.39 22.27 -9.24
CA LYS A 200 15.52 23.38 -9.62
C LYS A 200 14.06 22.98 -9.36
N GLN A 201 13.30 23.87 -8.71
CA GLN A 201 11.88 23.70 -8.45
C GLN A 201 11.10 23.54 -9.77
N ALA A 202 10.51 22.37 -9.97
CA ALA A 202 9.46 22.18 -10.95
C ALA A 202 8.16 22.85 -10.47
N LYS A 203 7.43 23.43 -11.40
CA LYS A 203 6.19 24.20 -11.15
C LYS A 203 5.08 23.31 -10.60
N HIS A 204 4.32 23.90 -9.69
CA HIS A 204 3.17 23.39 -8.95
C HIS A 204 2.01 22.94 -9.85
N THR A 205 1.41 21.76 -9.57
CA THR A 205 -0.03 21.45 -9.78
C THR A 205 -0.50 20.25 -8.93
N ASN A 206 -1.57 20.49 -8.15
CA ASN A 206 -2.65 19.60 -7.67
C ASN A 206 -2.45 18.39 -6.72
N LYS A 207 -3.00 18.56 -5.50
CA LYS A 207 -3.84 17.64 -4.68
C LYS A 207 -3.74 16.13 -5.00
N MET A 208 -3.18 15.36 -4.05
CA MET A 208 -3.15 13.88 -4.01
C MET A 208 -4.43 13.25 -4.60
N THR A 209 -4.32 12.63 -5.78
CA THR A 209 -5.47 12.09 -6.50
C THR A 209 -5.71 10.61 -6.23
N ILE A 210 -4.72 9.82 -5.82
CA ILE A 210 -4.92 8.37 -5.60
C ILE A 210 -4.08 7.87 -4.43
N SER A 211 -4.68 7.13 -3.49
CA SER A 211 -3.97 6.50 -2.36
C SER A 211 -4.68 5.25 -1.84
N ILE A 212 -4.00 4.45 -1.02
CA ILE A 212 -4.57 3.27 -0.37
C ILE A 212 -4.18 3.21 1.11
N TYR A 213 -5.17 2.92 1.96
CA TYR A 213 -4.99 2.70 3.39
C TYR A 213 -5.25 1.22 3.70
N ASP A 214 -4.23 0.47 4.10
CA ASP A 214 -4.34 -0.90 4.61
C ASP A 214 -4.72 -0.87 6.10
N HIS A 215 -5.84 -1.52 6.49
CA HIS A 215 -6.28 -1.60 7.89
C HIS A 215 -5.46 -2.57 8.74
N GLN A 216 -4.62 -3.40 8.12
CA GLN A 216 -3.70 -4.34 8.76
C GLN A 216 -4.42 -5.25 9.77
N LEU A 217 -5.57 -5.80 9.34
CA LEU A 217 -6.35 -6.68 10.20
C LEU A 217 -5.55 -7.95 10.54
N PRO A 218 -5.70 -8.50 11.76
CA PRO A 218 -4.94 -9.68 12.19
C PRO A 218 -5.44 -11.01 11.58
N TYR A 219 -6.51 -10.98 10.79
CA TYR A 219 -7.24 -12.16 10.33
C TYR A 219 -6.61 -12.87 9.14
N ASP A 220 -6.66 -14.22 9.15
CA ASP A 220 -6.19 -15.07 8.04
C ASP A 220 -7.06 -15.14 6.80
N SER A 221 -8.32 -14.79 6.98
CA SER A 221 -9.35 -14.90 5.98
C SER A 221 -9.45 -13.69 5.04
N HIS A 222 -9.24 -12.49 5.58
CA HIS A 222 -9.52 -11.26 4.85
C HIS A 222 -8.71 -10.07 5.37
N ASN A 223 -8.64 -9.03 4.57
CA ASN A 223 -8.18 -7.72 4.98
C ASN A 223 -9.10 -6.63 4.40
N ARG A 224 -9.08 -5.45 5.01
CA ARG A 224 -9.85 -4.29 4.56
C ARG A 224 -8.90 -3.17 4.15
N TYR A 225 -9.32 -2.40 3.15
CA TYR A 225 -8.60 -1.25 2.63
C TYR A 225 -9.56 -0.09 2.37
N ASP A 226 -9.10 1.14 2.58
CA ASP A 226 -9.76 2.34 2.03
C ASP A 226 -8.92 2.85 0.85
N VAL A 227 -9.46 2.77 -0.36
CA VAL A 227 -8.82 3.28 -1.58
C VAL A 227 -9.39 4.66 -1.88
N THR A 228 -8.53 5.67 -1.89
CA THR A 228 -8.89 7.01 -2.35
C THR A 228 -8.61 7.11 -3.84
N PHE A 229 -9.61 7.47 -4.62
CA PHE A 229 -9.52 7.72 -6.05
C PHE A 229 -10.27 9.02 -6.37
N PHE A 230 -9.50 10.06 -6.62
CA PHE A 230 -9.88 11.47 -6.67
C PHE A 230 -10.66 11.89 -5.42
N ASP A 231 -11.93 12.25 -5.58
CA ASP A 231 -12.85 12.66 -4.50
C ASP A 231 -13.63 11.47 -3.92
N ASN A 232 -13.31 10.25 -4.31
CA ASN A 232 -13.98 9.04 -3.86
C ASN A 232 -13.13 8.25 -2.89
N GLN A 233 -13.72 7.88 -1.77
CA GLN A 233 -13.18 6.89 -0.85
C GLN A 233 -13.97 5.59 -1.02
N ILE A 234 -13.28 4.53 -1.42
CA ILE A 234 -13.85 3.22 -1.75
C ILE A 234 -13.43 2.24 -0.67
N ARG A 235 -14.41 1.62 0.00
CA ARG A 235 -14.18 0.58 1.00
C ARG A 235 -14.00 -0.75 0.30
N THR A 236 -12.85 -1.36 0.49
CA THR A 236 -12.45 -2.56 -0.24
C THR A 236 -12.18 -3.71 0.71
N VAL A 237 -12.85 -4.85 0.45
CA VAL A 237 -12.62 -6.11 1.16
C VAL A 237 -11.85 -7.04 0.23
N VAL A 238 -10.73 -7.60 0.71
CA VAL A 238 -9.98 -8.65 0.01
C VAL A 238 -10.10 -9.92 0.83
N THR A 239 -10.59 -11.02 0.24
CA THR A 239 -10.89 -12.25 0.99
C THR A 239 -10.72 -13.51 0.15
N THR A 240 -10.42 -14.64 0.81
CA THR A 240 -10.51 -16.01 0.27
C THR A 240 -11.68 -16.80 0.87
N GLU A 241 -12.35 -16.25 1.87
CA GLU A 241 -13.37 -16.94 2.67
C GLU A 241 -14.79 -16.47 2.36
N GLU A 242 -15.76 -17.31 2.74
CA GLU A 242 -17.20 -17.12 2.56
C GLU A 242 -17.77 -15.99 3.42
N ASP A 243 -17.49 -15.94 4.74
CA ASP A 243 -18.14 -14.97 5.63
C ASP A 243 -17.98 -13.50 5.19
N PRO A 244 -16.79 -13.00 4.77
CA PRO A 244 -16.65 -11.62 4.32
C PRO A 244 -17.36 -11.35 2.97
N VAL A 245 -17.56 -12.38 2.15
CA VAL A 245 -18.32 -12.29 0.89
C VAL A 245 -19.81 -12.19 1.21
N ASP A 246 -20.32 -13.04 2.10
CA ASP A 246 -21.71 -13.03 2.57
C ASP A 246 -22.06 -11.68 3.24
N GLU A 247 -21.16 -11.16 4.07
CA GLU A 247 -21.27 -9.83 4.69
C GLU A 247 -21.36 -8.74 3.61
N TRP A 248 -20.45 -8.78 2.62
CA TRP A 248 -20.44 -7.79 1.54
C TRP A 248 -21.72 -7.83 0.70
N VAL A 249 -22.17 -9.01 0.28
CA VAL A 249 -23.40 -9.19 -0.51
C VAL A 249 -24.62 -8.67 0.26
N SER A 250 -24.76 -9.09 1.51
CA SER A 250 -25.86 -8.65 2.39
C SER A 250 -25.87 -7.13 2.57
N ASP A 251 -24.69 -6.52 2.71
CA ASP A 251 -24.55 -5.07 2.84
C ASP A 251 -24.90 -4.32 1.55
N ILE A 252 -24.51 -4.82 0.38
CA ILE A 252 -24.92 -4.26 -0.91
C ILE A 252 -26.44 -4.28 -1.02
N GLU A 253 -27.06 -5.43 -0.79
CA GLU A 253 -28.51 -5.59 -0.94
C GLU A 253 -29.30 -4.71 0.04
N ARG A 254 -28.81 -4.60 1.27
CA ARG A 254 -29.39 -3.74 2.30
C ARG A 254 -29.27 -2.25 1.95
N VAL A 255 -28.08 -1.79 1.55
CA VAL A 255 -27.83 -0.36 1.28
C VAL A 255 -28.46 0.08 -0.04
N HIS A 256 -28.54 -0.81 -1.03
CA HIS A 256 -29.08 -0.52 -2.35
C HIS A 256 -30.49 -1.10 -2.56
N ARG A 257 -31.23 -1.41 -1.48
CA ARG A 257 -32.57 -2.03 -1.52
C ARG A 257 -33.52 -1.41 -2.56
N ASN A 258 -33.56 -0.08 -2.64
CA ASN A 258 -34.45 0.64 -3.56
C ASN A 258 -33.98 0.64 -5.02
N LYS A 259 -32.74 0.21 -5.28
CA LYS A 259 -32.11 0.14 -6.61
C LYS A 259 -31.86 -1.30 -7.08
N LEU A 260 -32.19 -2.33 -6.29
CA LEU A 260 -31.95 -3.74 -6.64
C LEU A 260 -32.51 -4.13 -8.02
N PRO A 261 -33.72 -3.71 -8.42
CA PRO A 261 -34.26 -4.07 -9.74
C PRO A 261 -33.45 -3.54 -10.94
N ARG A 262 -32.46 -2.66 -10.71
CA ARG A 262 -31.58 -2.06 -11.72
C ARG A 262 -30.16 -1.89 -11.19
N LEU A 263 -29.71 -2.79 -10.32
CA LEU A 263 -28.39 -2.66 -9.70
C LEU A 263 -27.31 -2.71 -10.78
N ILE A 264 -26.36 -1.78 -10.71
CA ILE A 264 -25.19 -1.75 -11.58
C ILE A 264 -24.01 -2.24 -10.74
N VAL A 265 -23.27 -3.20 -11.29
CA VAL A 265 -22.09 -3.79 -10.66
C VAL A 265 -20.93 -3.67 -11.64
N GLY A 266 -19.88 -2.93 -11.24
CA GLY A 266 -18.62 -2.94 -11.96
C GLY A 266 -17.93 -4.28 -11.72
N LEU A 267 -17.58 -4.98 -12.80
CA LEU A 267 -16.91 -6.28 -12.76
C LEU A 267 -15.62 -6.22 -13.55
N ASP A 268 -14.57 -6.78 -12.95
CA ASP A 268 -13.28 -7.01 -13.60
C ASP A 268 -12.69 -8.32 -13.07
N LEU A 269 -11.76 -8.93 -13.80
CA LEU A 269 -11.05 -10.17 -13.44
C LEU A 269 -9.55 -10.00 -13.67
N GLU A 270 -8.71 -10.63 -12.83
CA GLU A 270 -7.26 -10.64 -13.04
C GLU A 270 -6.65 -12.03 -12.88
N TRP A 271 -5.58 -12.32 -13.62
CA TRP A 271 -4.86 -13.58 -13.60
C TRP A 271 -3.38 -13.40 -13.92
N ARG A 272 -2.57 -14.40 -13.55
CA ARG A 272 -1.15 -14.37 -13.89
C ARG A 272 -0.96 -14.40 -15.42
N PRO A 273 -0.18 -13.48 -16.02
CA PRO A 273 0.13 -13.54 -17.45
C PRO A 273 0.84 -14.85 -17.83
N SER A 274 0.45 -15.42 -18.98
CA SER A 274 1.11 -16.59 -19.59
C SER A 274 1.57 -16.23 -21.00
N PHE A 275 2.82 -16.53 -21.32
CA PHE A 275 3.36 -16.42 -22.69
C PHE A 275 3.30 -17.77 -23.43
N SER A 276 2.71 -18.79 -22.81
CA SER A 276 2.48 -20.10 -23.40
C SER A 276 1.06 -20.21 -23.95
N ARG A 277 0.77 -21.27 -24.73
CA ARG A 277 -0.59 -21.57 -25.20
C ARG A 277 -1.55 -21.94 -24.07
N VAL A 278 -1.02 -22.32 -22.90
CA VAL A 278 -1.82 -22.68 -21.72
C VAL A 278 -2.19 -21.39 -20.99
N GLN A 279 -3.49 -21.17 -20.80
CA GLN A 279 -3.98 -20.04 -20.03
C GLN A 279 -3.95 -20.35 -18.53
N ASN A 280 -3.57 -19.37 -17.72
CA ASN A 280 -3.68 -19.48 -16.27
C ASN A 280 -5.15 -19.29 -15.83
N PRO A 281 -5.59 -19.91 -14.73
CA PRO A 281 -6.91 -19.67 -14.13
C PRO A 281 -7.11 -18.20 -13.74
N VAL A 282 -8.37 -17.76 -13.65
CA VAL A 282 -8.72 -16.48 -13.03
C VAL A 282 -8.23 -16.47 -11.58
N ALA A 283 -7.41 -15.49 -11.20
CA ALA A 283 -6.88 -15.43 -9.85
C ALA A 283 -7.83 -14.72 -8.88
N ILE A 284 -8.41 -13.61 -9.33
CA ILE A 284 -9.35 -12.79 -8.55
C ILE A 284 -10.56 -12.35 -9.38
N ILE A 285 -11.67 -12.14 -8.70
CA ILE A 285 -12.84 -11.40 -9.21
C ILE A 285 -13.04 -10.13 -8.40
N GLN A 286 -13.27 -9.03 -9.09
CA GLN A 286 -13.52 -7.71 -8.51
C GLN A 286 -14.97 -7.30 -8.77
N LEU A 287 -15.69 -6.93 -7.72
CA LEU A 287 -17.07 -6.44 -7.82
C LEU A 287 -17.18 -5.10 -7.09
N CYS A 288 -17.65 -4.06 -7.78
CA CYS A 288 -17.87 -2.76 -7.19
C CYS A 288 -19.31 -2.28 -7.35
N VAL A 289 -19.91 -1.83 -6.25
CA VAL A 289 -21.22 -1.17 -6.23
C VAL A 289 -21.13 0.08 -5.38
N GLY A 290 -21.28 1.25 -6.02
CA GLY A 290 -21.07 2.53 -5.35
C GLY A 290 -19.63 2.66 -4.88
N ARG A 291 -19.45 2.83 -3.57
CA ARG A 291 -18.13 2.97 -2.92
C ARG A 291 -17.74 1.72 -2.12
N ARG A 292 -18.23 0.54 -2.52
CA ARG A 292 -17.92 -0.74 -1.89
C ARG A 292 -17.38 -1.70 -2.93
N CYS A 293 -16.14 -2.13 -2.75
CA CYS A 293 -15.46 -3.07 -3.61
C CYS A 293 -15.22 -4.39 -2.87
N LEU A 294 -15.51 -5.51 -3.52
CA LEU A 294 -15.10 -6.84 -3.12
C LEU A 294 -14.02 -7.31 -4.09
N ILE A 295 -12.92 -7.83 -3.55
CA ILE A 295 -11.89 -8.56 -4.30
C ILE A 295 -11.85 -9.96 -3.70
N PHE A 296 -12.38 -10.94 -4.44
CA PHE A 296 -12.41 -12.33 -4.01
C PHE A 296 -11.33 -13.13 -4.74
N GLN A 297 -10.41 -13.73 -3.97
CA GLN A 297 -9.27 -14.49 -4.50
C GLN A 297 -9.67 -15.94 -4.84
N LEU A 298 -10.37 -16.10 -5.97
CA LEU A 298 -10.87 -17.40 -6.49
C LEU A 298 -9.84 -18.53 -6.45
N ILE A 299 -8.60 -18.27 -6.86
CA ILE A 299 -7.56 -19.31 -6.96
C ILE A 299 -7.08 -19.84 -5.58
N HIS A 300 -7.34 -19.11 -4.51
CA HIS A 300 -6.95 -19.48 -3.14
C HIS A 300 -8.15 -19.84 -2.26
N ALA A 301 -9.37 -19.70 -2.76
CA ALA A 301 -10.58 -20.04 -2.04
C ALA A 301 -10.75 -21.56 -1.91
N GLN A 302 -11.08 -22.04 -0.73
CA GLN A 302 -11.37 -23.47 -0.52
C GLN A 302 -12.68 -23.87 -1.20
N THR A 303 -13.68 -22.98 -1.15
CA THR A 303 -15.00 -23.13 -1.77
C THR A 303 -15.46 -21.78 -2.32
N ILE A 304 -16.23 -21.80 -3.41
CA ILE A 304 -16.87 -20.60 -3.94
C ILE A 304 -18.15 -20.34 -3.12
N PRO A 305 -18.30 -19.16 -2.49
CA PRO A 305 -19.46 -18.81 -1.69
C PRO A 305 -20.76 -18.87 -2.49
N ARG A 306 -21.81 -19.46 -1.91
CA ARG A 306 -23.12 -19.53 -2.59
C ARG A 306 -23.74 -18.15 -2.78
N SER A 307 -23.50 -17.23 -1.86
CA SER A 307 -23.92 -15.82 -1.96
C SER A 307 -23.34 -15.15 -3.19
N LEU A 308 -22.06 -15.38 -3.51
CA LEU A 308 -21.40 -14.85 -4.69
C LEU A 308 -22.04 -15.41 -5.98
N VAL A 309 -22.25 -16.73 -6.03
CA VAL A 309 -22.90 -17.36 -7.20
C VAL A 309 -24.33 -16.84 -7.39
N GLY A 310 -25.10 -16.71 -6.31
CA GLY A 310 -26.45 -16.15 -6.34
C GLY A 310 -26.46 -14.68 -6.79
N PHE A 311 -25.52 -13.88 -6.29
CA PHE A 311 -25.36 -12.48 -6.68
C PHE A 311 -25.05 -12.33 -8.18
N LEU A 312 -24.11 -13.13 -8.70
CA LEU A 312 -23.75 -13.15 -10.13
C LEU A 312 -24.87 -13.70 -11.04
N SER A 313 -25.72 -14.57 -10.48
CA SER A 313 -26.86 -15.18 -11.17
C SER A 313 -28.15 -14.35 -11.07
N THR A 314 -28.12 -13.16 -10.46
CA THR A 314 -29.32 -12.32 -10.31
C THR A 314 -29.66 -11.60 -11.62
N GLU A 315 -30.71 -12.03 -12.30
CA GLU A 315 -31.11 -11.55 -13.64
C GLU A 315 -31.38 -10.04 -13.73
N CYS A 316 -31.87 -9.42 -12.64
CA CYS A 316 -32.19 -7.99 -12.63
C CYS A 316 -30.97 -7.08 -12.40
N TYR A 317 -29.79 -7.66 -12.12
CA TYR A 317 -28.55 -6.90 -12.01
C TYR A 317 -27.92 -6.70 -13.39
N SER A 318 -27.10 -5.66 -13.50
CA SER A 318 -26.29 -5.42 -14.68
C SER A 318 -24.82 -5.39 -14.32
N PHE A 319 -24.04 -6.21 -15.00
CA PHE A 319 -22.59 -6.31 -14.83
C PHE A 319 -21.91 -5.54 -15.95
N VAL A 320 -21.07 -4.59 -15.59
CA VAL A 320 -20.45 -3.64 -16.53
C VAL A 320 -18.93 -3.74 -16.44
N GLY A 321 -18.25 -3.74 -17.57
CA GLY A 321 -16.79 -3.84 -17.65
C GLY A 321 -16.27 -3.61 -19.07
N VAL A 322 -14.96 -3.64 -19.25
CA VAL A 322 -14.28 -3.52 -20.56
C VAL A 322 -13.69 -4.86 -20.94
N GLY A 323 -14.10 -5.44 -22.07
CA GLY A 323 -13.69 -6.80 -22.44
C GLY A 323 -14.41 -7.89 -21.65
N ILE A 324 -15.46 -7.51 -20.90
CA ILE A 324 -16.14 -8.34 -19.90
C ILE A 324 -16.61 -9.69 -20.44
N LYS A 325 -16.99 -9.79 -21.72
CA LYS A 325 -17.42 -11.08 -22.29
C LYS A 325 -16.32 -12.15 -22.22
N LYS A 326 -15.08 -11.78 -22.55
CA LYS A 326 -13.94 -12.70 -22.50
C LYS A 326 -13.60 -13.10 -21.07
N ASP A 327 -13.76 -12.15 -20.14
CA ASP A 327 -13.56 -12.40 -18.72
C ASP A 327 -14.58 -13.43 -18.21
N LEU A 328 -15.85 -13.29 -18.58
CA LEU A 328 -16.91 -14.20 -18.18
C LEU A 328 -16.78 -15.58 -18.83
N GLU A 329 -16.40 -15.67 -20.11
CA GLU A 329 -16.07 -16.95 -20.77
C GLU A 329 -14.97 -17.70 -19.98
N LYS A 330 -13.92 -16.96 -19.59
CA LYS A 330 -12.83 -17.53 -18.81
C LYS A 330 -13.26 -17.94 -17.39
N LEU A 331 -14.13 -17.16 -16.76
CA LEU A 331 -14.67 -17.47 -15.43
C LEU A 331 -15.50 -18.77 -15.47
N GLU A 332 -16.32 -18.94 -16.50
CA GLU A 332 -17.12 -20.13 -16.74
C GLU A 332 -16.23 -21.36 -17.03
N ASP A 333 -15.23 -21.22 -17.91
CA ASP A 333 -14.31 -22.31 -18.27
C ASP A 333 -13.54 -22.89 -17.07
N PHE A 334 -13.09 -22.02 -16.15
CA PHE A 334 -12.25 -22.44 -15.02
C PHE A 334 -13.03 -22.78 -13.75
N TYR A 335 -14.17 -22.14 -13.53
CA TYR A 335 -14.90 -22.24 -12.25
C TYR A 335 -16.37 -22.65 -12.40
N GLY A 336 -16.90 -22.76 -13.63
CA GLY A 336 -18.32 -23.07 -13.87
C GLY A 336 -19.26 -21.99 -13.34
N ILE A 337 -18.77 -20.76 -13.15
CA ILE A 337 -19.58 -19.63 -12.67
C ILE A 337 -20.09 -18.87 -13.89
N THR A 338 -21.40 -18.91 -14.10
CA THR A 338 -22.08 -18.15 -15.14
C THR A 338 -22.72 -16.89 -14.56
N VAL A 339 -22.63 -15.77 -15.27
CA VAL A 339 -23.35 -14.53 -14.94
C VAL A 339 -24.67 -14.50 -15.73
N GLN A 340 -25.80 -14.43 -15.04
CA GLN A 340 -27.13 -14.43 -15.67
C GLN A 340 -27.75 -13.04 -15.80
N GLY A 341 -27.18 -12.04 -15.10
CA GLY A 341 -27.59 -10.65 -15.23
C GLY A 341 -27.25 -10.04 -16.60
N ASN A 342 -27.71 -8.81 -16.81
CA ASN A 342 -27.43 -8.06 -18.04
C ASN A 342 -25.94 -7.67 -18.13
N VAL A 343 -25.19 -8.29 -19.04
CA VAL A 343 -23.76 -8.01 -19.28
C VAL A 343 -23.61 -6.84 -20.26
N VAL A 344 -22.90 -5.79 -19.85
CA VAL A 344 -22.74 -4.55 -20.62
C VAL A 344 -21.26 -4.29 -20.91
N GLU A 345 -20.92 -4.29 -22.20
CA GLU A 345 -19.61 -3.86 -22.70
C GLU A 345 -19.53 -2.33 -22.73
N LEU A 346 -18.68 -1.76 -21.87
CA LEU A 346 -18.60 -0.31 -21.67
C LEU A 346 -18.08 0.45 -22.89
N GLY A 347 -17.12 -0.13 -23.64
CA GLY A 347 -16.60 0.52 -24.84
C GLY A 347 -17.70 0.75 -25.87
N ARG A 348 -18.49 -0.29 -26.16
CA ARG A 348 -19.64 -0.21 -27.06
C ARG A 348 -20.69 0.77 -26.56
N LEU A 349 -21.07 0.69 -25.28
CA LEU A 349 -22.05 1.61 -24.69
C LEU A 349 -21.60 3.07 -24.80
N ALA A 350 -20.32 3.36 -24.52
CA ALA A 350 -19.75 4.70 -24.62
C ALA A 350 -19.74 5.19 -26.08
N GLY A 351 -19.34 4.34 -27.02
CA GLY A 351 -19.35 4.67 -28.44
C GLY A 351 -20.73 5.01 -28.97
N ASP A 352 -21.74 4.21 -28.60
CA ASP A 352 -23.13 4.43 -28.98
C ASP A 352 -23.68 5.73 -28.36
N ARG A 353 -23.45 5.97 -27.06
CA ARG A 353 -23.95 7.17 -26.35
C ARG A 353 -23.26 8.47 -26.76
N LYS A 354 -21.99 8.42 -27.18
CA LYS A 354 -21.21 9.60 -27.58
C LYS A 354 -21.15 9.80 -29.10
N GLY A 355 -21.67 8.86 -29.90
CA GLY A 355 -21.54 8.87 -31.36
C GLY A 355 -20.09 8.75 -31.84
N ARG A 356 -19.25 8.02 -31.10
CA ARG A 356 -17.79 7.94 -31.29
C ARG A 356 -17.30 6.51 -31.44
N THR A 357 -16.98 6.11 -32.67
CA THR A 357 -16.53 4.75 -33.00
C THR A 357 -15.17 4.40 -32.40
N ASP A 358 -14.33 5.40 -32.12
CA ASP A 358 -13.03 5.21 -31.48
C ASP A 358 -13.15 4.74 -30.02
N LEU A 359 -14.28 4.99 -29.36
CA LEU A 359 -14.53 4.53 -27.98
C LEU A 359 -14.97 3.05 -27.91
N VAL A 360 -15.46 2.48 -29.01
CA VAL A 360 -15.98 1.09 -29.02
C VAL A 360 -14.93 0.07 -28.58
N ASN A 361 -13.67 0.30 -28.95
CA ASN A 361 -12.52 -0.55 -28.59
C ASN A 361 -11.56 0.13 -27.61
N ALA A 362 -11.97 1.22 -26.96
CA ALA A 362 -11.14 1.94 -26.02
C ALA A 362 -10.97 1.16 -24.71
N GLY A 363 -9.74 1.14 -24.19
CA GLY A 363 -9.48 0.60 -22.85
C GLY A 363 -10.07 1.47 -21.74
N LEU A 364 -10.19 0.90 -20.54
CA LEU A 364 -10.84 1.53 -19.39
C LEU A 364 -10.28 2.92 -19.05
N LYS A 365 -8.95 3.12 -19.08
CA LYS A 365 -8.31 4.43 -18.86
C LYS A 365 -8.84 5.49 -19.84
N ASN A 366 -8.92 5.14 -21.13
CA ASN A 366 -9.38 6.07 -22.15
C ASN A 366 -10.87 6.39 -21.97
N LEU A 367 -11.69 5.38 -21.68
CA LEU A 367 -13.11 5.59 -21.39
C LEU A 367 -13.32 6.48 -20.16
N ALA A 368 -12.57 6.27 -19.08
CA ALA A 368 -12.65 7.10 -17.88
C ALA A 368 -12.32 8.57 -18.16
N ARG A 369 -11.27 8.81 -18.96
CA ARG A 369 -10.87 10.17 -19.37
C ARG A 369 -11.95 10.85 -20.21
N GLU A 370 -12.48 10.15 -21.22
CA GLU A 370 -13.42 10.72 -22.19
C GLU A 370 -14.86 10.86 -21.64
N VAL A 371 -15.26 9.99 -20.70
CA VAL A 371 -16.63 9.96 -20.16
C VAL A 371 -16.73 10.63 -18.78
N LEU A 372 -15.77 10.37 -17.89
CA LEU A 372 -15.79 10.86 -16.50
C LEU A 372 -14.84 12.06 -16.28
N GLY A 373 -13.95 12.36 -17.23
CA GLY A 373 -12.91 13.38 -17.04
C GLY A 373 -11.82 12.95 -16.03
N LEU A 374 -11.72 11.65 -15.74
CA LEU A 374 -10.74 11.09 -14.79
C LEU A 374 -9.57 10.49 -15.55
N ASP A 375 -8.36 11.00 -15.31
CA ASP A 375 -7.13 10.52 -15.93
C ASP A 375 -6.20 9.88 -14.91
N PHE A 376 -5.82 8.62 -15.13
CA PHE A 376 -5.02 7.85 -14.19
C PHE A 376 -4.14 6.84 -14.92
N GLU A 377 -3.03 6.45 -14.31
CA GLU A 377 -2.13 5.46 -14.88
C GLU A 377 -2.51 4.03 -14.51
N LYS A 378 -2.24 3.10 -15.43
CA LYS A 378 -2.33 1.65 -15.23
C LYS A 378 -0.92 1.05 -15.37
N PRO A 379 -0.11 1.06 -14.29
CA PRO A 379 1.31 0.74 -14.39
C PRO A 379 1.53 -0.70 -14.85
N ARG A 380 2.34 -0.87 -15.90
CA ARG A 380 2.62 -2.19 -16.50
C ARG A 380 3.17 -3.20 -15.48
N ARG A 381 3.93 -2.72 -14.48
CA ARG A 381 4.44 -3.56 -13.38
C ARG A 381 3.36 -4.21 -12.54
N VAL A 382 2.17 -3.60 -12.44
CA VAL A 382 1.01 -4.14 -11.70
C VAL A 382 0.15 -4.99 -12.63
N THR A 383 -0.15 -4.52 -13.84
CA THR A 383 -0.97 -5.28 -14.80
C THR A 383 -0.34 -6.62 -15.18
N MET A 384 0.99 -6.66 -15.28
CA MET A 384 1.75 -7.88 -15.58
C MET A 384 2.25 -8.61 -14.33
N SER A 385 1.72 -8.27 -13.15
CA SER A 385 2.18 -8.84 -11.88
C SER A 385 1.68 -10.26 -11.66
N ARG A 386 2.18 -10.88 -10.58
CA ARG A 386 1.72 -12.19 -10.12
C ARG A 386 0.41 -12.06 -9.35
N TRP A 387 -0.71 -12.04 -10.07
CA TRP A 387 -2.06 -12.05 -9.47
C TRP A 387 -2.40 -13.37 -8.76
N ASP A 388 -1.65 -14.45 -9.05
CA ASP A 388 -1.74 -15.74 -8.37
C ASP A 388 -1.08 -15.78 -6.97
N LYS A 389 -0.55 -14.65 -6.48
CA LYS A 389 0.02 -14.55 -5.12
C LYS A 389 -1.05 -14.85 -4.07
N ARG A 390 -0.65 -15.57 -3.00
CA ARG A 390 -1.52 -15.81 -1.84
C ARG A 390 -1.95 -14.52 -1.16
N TRP A 391 -1.06 -13.53 -1.13
CA TRP A 391 -1.33 -12.21 -0.56
C TRP A 391 -1.08 -11.15 -1.63
N LEU A 392 -2.13 -10.44 -2.02
CA LEU A 392 -1.98 -9.27 -2.88
C LEU A 392 -1.27 -8.16 -2.10
N ASP A 393 -0.37 -7.45 -2.79
CA ASP A 393 0.26 -6.23 -2.26
C ASP A 393 -0.67 -5.01 -2.40
N PRO A 394 -0.44 -3.91 -1.67
CA PRO A 394 -1.30 -2.73 -1.74
C PRO A 394 -1.47 -2.15 -3.15
N ALA A 395 -0.46 -2.26 -4.03
CA ALA A 395 -0.55 -1.76 -5.39
C ALA A 395 -1.51 -2.61 -6.24
N GLN A 396 -1.47 -3.93 -6.08
CA GLN A 396 -2.44 -4.85 -6.70
C GLN A 396 -3.87 -4.58 -6.21
N VAL A 397 -4.07 -4.38 -4.90
CA VAL A 397 -5.39 -4.09 -4.32
C VAL A 397 -5.93 -2.74 -4.82
N GLN A 398 -5.10 -1.69 -4.82
CA GLN A 398 -5.48 -0.37 -5.31
C GLN A 398 -5.90 -0.43 -6.78
N TYR A 399 -5.13 -1.12 -7.61
CA TYR A 399 -5.42 -1.27 -9.04
C TYR A 399 -6.75 -2.01 -9.27
N ALA A 400 -6.93 -3.18 -8.66
CA ALA A 400 -8.12 -4.01 -8.81
C ALA A 400 -9.40 -3.29 -8.33
N CYS A 401 -9.27 -2.52 -7.24
CA CYS A 401 -10.35 -1.67 -6.75
C CYS A 401 -10.72 -0.56 -7.73
N ILE A 402 -9.73 0.13 -8.31
CA ILE A 402 -9.97 1.24 -9.25
C ILE A 402 -10.62 0.71 -10.52
N ASP A 403 -10.18 -0.43 -11.06
CA ASP A 403 -10.72 -0.97 -12.30
C ASP A 403 -12.21 -1.32 -12.20
N SER A 404 -12.62 -2.00 -11.13
CA SER A 404 -14.04 -2.30 -10.90
C SER A 404 -14.85 -1.05 -10.53
N PHE A 405 -14.30 -0.11 -9.76
CA PHE A 405 -14.96 1.16 -9.43
C PHE A 405 -15.20 2.05 -10.66
N VAL A 406 -14.19 2.24 -11.50
CA VAL A 406 -14.30 3.04 -12.73
C VAL A 406 -15.29 2.39 -13.69
N SER A 407 -15.28 1.05 -13.79
CA SER A 407 -16.29 0.32 -14.58
C SER A 407 -17.70 0.59 -14.07
N PHE A 408 -17.92 0.52 -12.75
CA PHE A 408 -19.20 0.86 -12.12
C PHE A 408 -19.63 2.30 -12.44
N GLU A 409 -18.76 3.30 -12.24
CA GLU A 409 -19.09 4.72 -12.47
C GLU A 409 -19.38 5.02 -13.95
N LEU A 410 -18.63 4.42 -14.88
CA LEU A 410 -18.91 4.50 -16.31
C LEU A 410 -20.29 3.92 -16.63
N GLY A 411 -20.59 2.73 -16.11
CA GLY A 411 -21.90 2.09 -16.29
C GLY A 411 -23.04 2.92 -15.72
N ARG A 412 -22.83 3.57 -14.58
CA ARG A 412 -23.80 4.49 -13.97
C ARG A 412 -24.04 5.70 -14.87
N VAL A 413 -22.99 6.43 -15.23
CA VAL A 413 -23.09 7.67 -16.03
C VAL A 413 -23.62 7.44 -17.44
N LEU A 414 -23.28 6.32 -18.08
CA LEU A 414 -23.71 6.02 -19.46
C LEU A 414 -25.12 5.44 -19.55
N ARG A 415 -25.70 4.99 -18.43
CA ARG A 415 -27.05 4.40 -18.39
C ARG A 415 -28.09 5.33 -17.77
N ASP A 416 -27.65 6.29 -16.98
CA ASP A 416 -28.41 7.51 -16.68
C ASP A 416 -28.75 8.26 -17.99
#